data_AF-A0A7X2SST5-F1
#
_entry.id   AF-A0A7X2SST5-F1
#
_cell.length_a   1.000
_cell.length_b   1.000
_cell.length_c   1.000
_cell.angle_alpha   90.00
_cell.angle_beta   90.00
_cell.angle_gamma   90.00
#
_symmetry.space_group_name_H-M   'P 1'
#
loop_
_entity.id
_entity.type
_entity.pdbx_description
1 polymer ?
#
loop_
_entity_poly.entity_id
_entity_poly.type
_entity_poly.pdbx_seq_one_letter_code
_entity_poly.pdbx_strand_id
1 'polypeptide(L)'
;RAIFSLGIHTDNTKILGLMISNGLIGLAGGLISQNNGYADVNMGVGTIVIGLAAIIIGEVAYGELSLTARLVAVVVGSILYRFVLLIVLKLGFSTNDYKLLSAIILAFCLMLPLLQKKFHVNKVLKKGVERP
;
A
#
# COMPACT_ATOMS: atom_id res chain seq x y z
N ARG A 1 -22.50 20.67 0.03
CA ARG A 1 -23.11 21.63 -0.92
C ARG A 1 -22.73 23.10 -0.67
N ALA A 2 -21.92 23.45 0.34
CA ALA A 2 -21.53 24.83 0.63
C ALA A 2 -20.48 25.45 -0.32
N ILE A 3 -19.79 24.64 -1.13
CA ILE A 3 -18.67 25.09 -1.99
C ILE A 3 -19.13 25.88 -3.23
N PHE A 4 -20.35 25.64 -3.71
CA PHE A 4 -20.92 26.37 -4.85
C PHE A 4 -21.25 27.84 -4.51
N SER A 5 -21.33 28.19 -3.21
CA SER A 5 -21.63 29.55 -2.76
C SER A 5 -20.41 30.47 -2.70
N LEU A 6 -19.19 29.95 -2.86
CA LEU A 6 -17.94 30.73 -2.82
C LEU A 6 -17.37 31.05 -4.22
N GLY A 7 -18.09 30.77 -5.32
CA GLY A 7 -17.60 31.04 -6.68
C GLY A 7 -16.42 30.16 -7.12
N ILE A 8 -16.13 29.08 -6.39
CA ILE A 8 -15.02 28.18 -6.69
C ILE A 8 -15.51 27.14 -7.69
N HIS A 9 -15.02 27.23 -8.93
CA HIS A 9 -15.29 26.26 -9.99
C HIS A 9 -14.80 24.88 -9.55
N THR A 10 -15.75 23.98 -9.29
CA THR A 10 -15.46 22.62 -8.81
C THR A 10 -14.64 21.84 -9.83
N ASP A 11 -14.86 22.09 -11.12
CA ASP A 11 -14.11 21.45 -12.21
C ASP A 11 -12.65 21.89 -12.20
N ASN A 12 -12.37 23.17 -11.97
CA ASN A 12 -11.00 23.67 -11.88
C ASN A 12 -10.26 23.09 -10.66
N THR A 13 -10.97 22.89 -9.55
CA THR A 13 -10.41 22.26 -8.34
C THR A 13 -10.07 20.78 -8.58
N LYS A 14 -10.93 20.04 -9.31
CA LYS A 14 -10.67 18.65 -9.70
C LYS A 14 -9.48 18.54 -10.67
N ILE A 15 -9.43 19.40 -11.69
CA ILE A 15 -8.33 19.44 -12.66
C ILE A 15 -7.01 19.73 -11.95
N LEU A 16 -7.00 20.72 -11.05
CA LEU A 16 -5.81 21.04 -10.25
C LEU A 16 -5.37 19.84 -9.39
N GLY A 17 -6.31 19.17 -8.73
CA GLY A 17 -6.01 17.96 -7.94
C GLY A 17 -5.44 16.82 -8.79
N LEU A 18 -5.99 16.59 -9.98
CA LEU A 18 -5.50 15.58 -10.92
C LEU A 18 -4.11 15.93 -11.46
N MET A 19 -3.88 17.20 -11.81
CA MET A 19 -2.58 17.68 -12.28
C MET A 19 -1.49 17.49 -11.22
N ILE A 20 -1.76 17.91 -9.98
CA ILE A 20 -0.82 17.77 -8.87
C ILE A 20 -0.53 16.28 -8.59
N SER A 21 -1.57 15.45 -8.55
CA SER A 21 -1.43 14.01 -8.27
C SER A 21 -0.58 13.31 -9.34
N ASN A 22 -0.88 13.53 -10.62
CA ASN A 22 -0.12 12.93 -11.72
C ASN A 22 1.31 13.51 -11.81
N GLY A 23 1.48 14.80 -11.55
CA GLY A 23 2.80 15.44 -11.50
C GLY A 23 3.70 14.84 -10.43
N LEU A 24 3.18 14.63 -9.21
CA LEU A 24 3.93 14.01 -8.11
C LEU A 24 4.31 12.55 -8.42
N ILE A 25 3.40 11.77 -9.00
CA ILE A 25 3.67 10.38 -9.40
C ILE A 25 4.74 10.32 -10.49
N GLY A 26 4.65 11.19 -11.51
CA GLY A 26 5.64 11.27 -12.58
C GLY A 26 7.02 11.69 -12.09
N LEU A 27 7.08 12.68 -11.20
CA LEU A 27 8.33 13.15 -10.59
C LEU A 27 8.98 12.07 -9.71
N ALA A 28 8.19 11.37 -8.89
CA ALA A 28 8.68 10.24 -8.11
C ALA A 28 9.23 9.11 -9.02
N GLY A 29 8.53 8.78 -10.11
CA GLY A 29 8.99 7.81 -11.09
C GLY A 29 10.32 8.20 -11.75
N GLY A 30 10.49 9.47 -12.11
CA GLY A 30 11.72 10.02 -12.67
C GLY A 30 12.89 10.05 -11.69
N LEU A 31 12.64 10.25 -10.40
CA LEU A 31 13.67 10.14 -9.36
C LEU A 31 14.11 8.69 -9.15
N ILE A 32 13.17 7.75 -9.17
CA ILE A 32 13.45 6.32 -9.03
C ILE A 32 14.27 5.80 -10.22
N SER A 33 13.95 6.22 -11.45
CA SER A 33 14.72 5.80 -12.63
C SER A 33 16.15 6.37 -12.62
N GLN A 34 16.32 7.62 -12.19
CA GLN A 34 17.65 8.20 -12.00
C GLN A 34 18.46 7.45 -10.93
N ASN A 35 17.83 7.10 -9.80
CA ASN A 35 18.48 6.35 -8.74
C ASN A 35 18.89 4.93 -9.17
N ASN A 36 18.09 4.27 -10.02
CA ASN A 36 18.38 2.92 -10.50
C ASN A 36 19.26 2.89 -11.75
N GLY A 37 19.48 4.04 -12.42
CA GLY A 37 20.32 4.16 -13.63
C GLY A 37 19.67 3.65 -14.92
N TYR A 38 18.44 3.13 -14.87
CA TYR A 38 17.67 2.70 -16.04
C TYR A 38 16.16 2.82 -15.78
N ALA A 39 15.39 2.91 -16.85
CA ALA A 39 13.92 2.91 -16.82
C ALA A 39 13.38 1.73 -17.63
N ASP A 40 12.59 0.88 -16.99
CA ASP A 40 11.91 -0.25 -17.62
C ASP A 40 10.43 -0.23 -17.23
N VAL A 41 9.53 -0.61 -18.14
CA VAL A 41 8.07 -0.67 -17.89
C VAL A 41 7.74 -1.59 -16.70
N ASN A 42 8.52 -2.66 -16.52
CA ASN A 42 8.38 -3.59 -15.39
C ASN A 42 8.68 -2.92 -14.04
N MET A 43 9.51 -1.86 -14.00
CA MET A 43 9.80 -1.12 -12.77
C MET A 43 8.58 -0.30 -12.32
N GLY A 44 7.84 0.29 -13.27
CA GLY A 44 6.61 1.04 -12.98
C GLY A 44 5.51 0.14 -12.43
N VAL A 45 5.25 -1.00 -13.10
CA VAL A 45 4.26 -1.99 -12.65
C VAL A 45 4.61 -2.52 -11.26
N GLY A 46 5.87 -2.86 -11.01
CA GLY A 46 6.33 -3.31 -9.69
C GLY A 46 6.12 -2.26 -8.59
N THR A 47 6.38 -0.99 -8.88
CA THR A 47 6.23 0.10 -7.92
C THR A 47 4.75 0.34 -7.55
N ILE A 48 3.83 0.25 -8.52
CA ILE A 48 2.39 0.37 -8.27
C ILE A 48 1.89 -0.76 -7.37
N VAL A 49 2.29 -2.00 -7.65
CA VAL A 49 1.91 -3.18 -6.85
C VAL A 49 2.40 -3.04 -5.40
N ILE A 50 3.64 -2.59 -5.21
CA ILE A 50 4.20 -2.33 -3.87
C ILE A 50 3.46 -1.18 -3.16
N GLY A 51 3.06 -0.14 -3.89
CA GLY A 51 2.27 0.96 -3.35
C GLY A 51 0.89 0.50 -2.85
N LEU A 52 0.17 -0.27 -3.68
CA LEU A 52 -1.13 -0.85 -3.32
C LEU A 52 -1.02 -1.79 -2.12
N ALA A 53 0.03 -2.60 -2.07
CA ALA A 53 0.35 -3.46 -0.93
C ALA A 53 0.46 -2.68 0.38
N ALA A 54 1.29 -1.64 0.41
CA ALA A 54 1.53 -0.82 1.59
C ALA A 54 0.24 -0.14 2.08
N ILE A 55 -0.60 0.32 1.15
CA ILE A 55 -1.91 0.91 1.47
C ILE A 55 -2.82 -0.11 2.14
N ILE A 56 -2.91 -1.32 1.58
CA ILE A 56 -3.77 -2.38 2.11
C ILE A 56 -3.29 -2.84 3.49
N ILE A 57 -1.97 -3.01 3.68
CA ILE A 57 -1.38 -3.37 4.98
C ILE A 57 -1.67 -2.28 6.03
N GLY A 58 -1.48 -1.00 5.67
CA GLY A 58 -1.77 0.12 6.56
C GLY A 58 -3.24 0.22 6.93
N GLU A 59 -4.14 0.03 5.96
CA GLU A 59 -5.59 0.09 6.16
C GLU A 59 -6.10 -1.07 7.05
N VAL A 60 -5.55 -2.27 6.89
CA VAL A 60 -5.88 -3.44 7.73
C VAL A 60 -5.41 -3.23 9.19
N ALA A 61 -4.27 -2.58 9.40
CA ALA A 61 -3.73 -2.39 10.74
C ALA A 61 -4.58 -1.44 11.61
N TYR A 62 -5.27 -0.47 11.02
CA TYR A 62 -5.92 0.61 11.76
C TYR A 62 -7.44 0.75 11.54
N GLY A 63 -8.04 0.09 10.54
CA GLY A 63 -9.50 0.09 10.35
C GLY A 63 -10.07 1.43 9.82
N GLU A 64 -11.17 1.91 10.41
CA GLU A 64 -11.80 3.17 9.99
C GLU A 64 -10.97 4.39 10.44
N LEU A 65 -10.38 5.05 9.45
CA LEU A 65 -9.46 6.16 9.68
C LEU A 65 -9.87 7.39 8.87
N SER A 66 -9.68 8.56 9.49
CA SER A 66 -9.67 9.84 8.78
C SER A 66 -8.53 9.87 7.75
N LEU A 67 -8.65 10.75 6.75
CA LEU A 67 -7.70 10.83 5.64
C LEU A 67 -6.24 11.01 6.10
N THR A 68 -6.02 11.81 7.14
CA THR A 68 -4.70 12.00 7.78
C THR A 68 -4.17 10.73 8.44
N ALA A 69 -5.01 10.02 9.19
CA ALA A 69 -4.61 8.78 9.83
C ALA A 69 -4.36 7.66 8.80
N ARG A 70 -5.05 7.67 7.66
CA ARG A 70 -4.76 6.78 6.52
C ARG A 70 -3.38 7.05 5.92
N LEU A 71 -2.99 8.32 5.75
CA LEU A 71 -1.64 8.65 5.26
C LEU A 71 -0.54 8.15 6.21
N VAL A 72 -0.72 8.32 7.52
CA VAL A 72 0.23 7.80 8.53
C VAL A 72 0.26 6.27 8.51
N ALA A 73 -0.90 5.62 8.43
CA ALA A 73 -0.99 4.16 8.37
C ALA A 73 -0.31 3.59 7.12
N VAL A 74 -0.39 4.26 5.97
CA VAL A 74 0.32 3.87 4.73
C VAL A 74 1.84 3.97 4.91
N VAL A 75 2.32 5.05 5.55
CA VAL A 75 3.76 5.21 5.85
C VAL A 75 4.24 4.08 6.75
N VAL A 76 3.51 3.78 7.84
CA VAL A 76 3.82 2.65 8.75
C VAL A 76 3.75 1.31 8.01
N GLY A 77 2.73 1.10 7.17
CA GLY A 77 2.57 -0.10 6.35
C GLY A 77 3.71 -0.31 5.36
N SER A 78 4.24 0.76 4.77
CA SER A 78 5.40 0.70 3.87
C SER A 78 6.68 0.24 4.59
N ILE A 79 6.87 0.66 5.85
CA ILE A 79 8.00 0.27 6.68
C ILE A 79 7.87 -1.21 7.06
N LEU A 80 6.69 -1.65 7.50
CA LEU A 80 6.41 -3.05 7.82
C LEU A 80 6.64 -3.96 6.61
N TYR A 81 6.16 -3.57 5.42
CA TYR A 81 6.42 -4.31 4.18
C TYR A 81 7.93 -4.45 3.91
N ARG A 82 8.70 -3.37 4.14
CA ARG A 82 10.16 -3.39 3.99
C ARG A 82 10.82 -4.37 4.97
N PHE A 83 10.36 -4.43 6.22
CA PHE A 83 10.86 -5.38 7.21
C PHE A 83 10.59 -6.83 6.81
N VAL A 84 9.36 -7.14 6.37
CA VAL A 84 9.00 -8.48 5.89
C VAL A 84 9.89 -8.89 4.71
N LEU A 85 10.08 -7.98 3.75
CA LEU A 85 10.94 -8.23 2.59
C LEU A 85 12.40 -8.48 2.98
N LEU A 86 12.94 -7.71 3.94
CA LEU A 86 14.31 -7.89 4.47
C LEU A 86 14.51 -9.22 5.21
N ILE A 87 13.53 -9.64 6.02
CA ILE A 87 13.57 -10.93 6.73
C ILE A 87 13.63 -12.08 5.72
N VAL A 88 12.84 -11.98 4.66
CA VAL A 88 12.80 -13.02 3.65
C VAL A 88 14.07 -13.04 2.79
N LEU A 89 14.65 -11.87 2.50
CA LEU A 89 15.96 -11.78 1.83
C LEU A 89 17.05 -12.49 2.65
N LYS A 90 17.01 -12.34 3.99
CA LYS A 90 17.95 -13.02 4.89
C LYS A 90 17.77 -14.54 4.97
N LEU A 91 16.59 -15.07 4.62
CA LEU A 91 16.32 -16.51 4.60
C LEU A 91 16.93 -17.23 3.37
N GLY A 92 17.70 -16.52 2.54
CA GLY A 92 18.63 -17.14 1.59
C GLY A 92 18.09 -17.44 0.20
N PHE A 93 16.92 -16.88 -0.17
CA PHE A 93 16.44 -16.97 -1.55
C PHE A 93 17.24 -16.01 -2.46
N SER A 94 17.70 -16.52 -3.59
CA SER A 94 18.56 -15.81 -4.55
C SER A 94 17.86 -14.58 -5.17
N THR A 95 18.43 -13.38 -4.98
CA THR A 95 18.85 -12.51 -6.09
C THR A 95 17.79 -12.15 -7.15
N ASN A 96 17.74 -13.05 -8.13
CA ASN A 96 17.02 -12.85 -9.37
C ASN A 96 15.53 -13.15 -9.25
N ASP A 97 15.12 -13.94 -8.25
CA ASP A 97 13.71 -14.28 -7.99
C ASP A 97 13.04 -13.34 -7.00
N TYR A 98 13.71 -12.25 -6.58
CA TYR A 98 13.15 -11.33 -5.59
C TYR A 98 11.81 -10.73 -5.98
N LYS A 99 11.57 -10.49 -7.28
CA LYS A 99 10.25 -10.03 -7.75
C LYS A 99 9.18 -11.12 -7.61
N LEU A 100 9.52 -12.36 -7.95
CA LEU A 100 8.61 -13.51 -7.87
C LEU A 100 8.26 -13.83 -6.43
N LEU A 101 9.28 -13.91 -5.58
CA LEU A 101 9.15 -14.20 -4.16
C LEU A 101 8.38 -13.08 -3.45
N SER A 102 8.70 -11.81 -3.73
CA SER A 102 7.98 -10.64 -3.22
C SER A 102 6.51 -10.65 -3.65
N ALA A 103 6.20 -11.05 -4.89
CA ALA A 103 4.82 -11.15 -5.36
C ALA A 103 4.06 -12.28 -4.65
N ILE A 104 4.69 -13.42 -4.38
CA ILE A 104 4.09 -14.54 -3.65
C ILE A 104 3.83 -14.16 -2.18
N ILE A 105 4.79 -13.54 -1.51
CA ILE A 105 4.65 -13.08 -0.12
C ILE A 105 3.57 -12.02 -0.04
N LEU A 106 3.57 -11.09 -0.98
CA LEU A 106 2.54 -10.08 -1.07
C LEU A 106 1.16 -10.71 -1.27
N ALA A 107 1.03 -11.68 -2.18
CA ALA A 107 -0.20 -12.42 -2.40
C ALA A 107 -0.68 -13.15 -1.13
N PHE A 108 0.24 -13.78 -0.39
CA PHE A 108 -0.07 -14.43 0.88
C PHE A 108 -0.48 -13.43 1.96
N CYS A 109 0.23 -12.30 2.04
CA CYS A 109 -0.03 -11.22 2.98
C CYS A 109 -1.37 -10.52 2.67
N LEU A 110 -1.77 -10.45 1.40
CA LEU A 110 -3.11 -10.01 0.96
C LEU A 110 -4.20 -11.04 1.25
N MET A 111 -3.86 -12.33 1.28
CA MET A 111 -4.82 -13.39 1.60
C MET A 111 -5.23 -13.37 3.08
N LEU A 112 -4.33 -13.00 3.98
CA LEU A 112 -4.59 -12.87 5.42
C LEU A 112 -5.73 -11.88 5.78
N PRO A 113 -5.76 -10.61 5.31
CA PRO A 113 -6.84 -9.68 5.60
C PRO A 113 -8.15 -10.04 4.90
N LEU A 114 -8.09 -10.67 3.71
CA LEU A 114 -9.28 -11.18 3.01
C LEU A 114 -9.94 -12.31 3.81
N LEU A 115 -9.13 -13.21 4.38
CA LEU A 115 -9.61 -14.23 5.32
C LEU A 115 -10.19 -13.60 6.59
N GLN A 116 -9.53 -12.59 7.18
CA GLN A 116 -10.10 -11.89 8.35
C GLN A 116 -11.46 -11.24 8.07
N LYS A 117 -11.63 -10.59 6.89
CA LYS A 117 -12.92 -10.01 6.45
C LYS A 117 -13.98 -11.08 6.19
N LYS A 118 -13.62 -12.21 5.59
CA LYS A 118 -14.57 -13.29 5.25
C LYS A 118 -14.94 -14.17 6.45
N PHE A 119 -14.08 -14.27 7.46
CA PHE A 119 -14.25 -15.19 8.59
C PHE A 119 -14.65 -14.57 9.95
N HIS A 120 -14.90 -13.25 10.07
CA HIS A 120 -15.28 -12.63 11.36
C HIS A 120 -14.41 -13.16 12.53
N VAL A 121 -13.08 -13.12 12.40
CA VAL A 121 -12.14 -13.79 13.32
C VAL A 121 -12.17 -13.19 14.75
N ASN A 122 -12.98 -12.15 15.02
CA ASN A 122 -13.33 -11.76 16.38
C ASN A 122 -14.18 -12.82 17.13
N LYS A 123 -14.83 -13.77 16.44
CA LYS A 123 -15.69 -14.78 17.10
C LYS A 123 -15.00 -16.13 17.36
N VAL A 124 -13.88 -16.42 16.70
CA VAL A 124 -13.18 -17.72 16.80
C VAL A 124 -11.97 -17.65 17.74
N LEU A 125 -11.20 -16.56 17.72
CA LEU A 125 -10.07 -16.38 18.65
C LEU A 125 -10.52 -16.11 20.10
N LYS A 126 -11.70 -15.52 20.31
CA LYS A 126 -12.29 -15.36 21.65
C LYS A 126 -12.83 -16.67 22.26
N LYS A 127 -13.07 -17.71 21.44
CA LYS A 127 -13.58 -19.00 21.91
C LYS A 127 -12.49 -19.98 22.36
N GLY A 128 -11.21 -19.66 22.14
CA GLY A 128 -10.08 -20.49 22.57
C GLY A 128 -9.53 -20.15 23.96
N VAL A 129 -9.95 -19.03 24.57
CA VAL A 129 -9.54 -18.59 25.92
C VAL A 129 -10.59 -18.91 26.98
N GLU A 130 -11.76 -19.42 26.58
CA GLU A 130 -12.79 -19.91 27.50
C GLU A 130 -13.08 -21.38 27.21
N ARG A 131 -12.38 -22.26 27.92
CA ARG A 131 -12.86 -23.59 28.36
C ARG A 131 -11.76 -24.34 29.12
N PRO A 132 -12.17 -25.03 30.18
CA PRO A 132 -12.46 -24.55 31.54
C PRO A 132 -11.23 -24.56 32.46
#